data_AF-A0A5T4T5M6-F1
#
_entry.id   AF-A0A5T4T5M6-F1
#
_cell.length_a   1.000
_cell.length_b   1.000
_cell.length_c   1.000
_cell.angle_alpha   90.00
_cell.angle_beta   90.00
_cell.angle_gamma   90.00
#
_symmetry.space_group_name_H-M   'P 1'
#
loop_
_entity.id
_entity.type
_entity.pdbx_description
1 polymer ?
#
loop_
_entity_poly.entity_id
_entity_poly.type
_entity_poly.pdbx_seq_one_letter_code
_entity_poly.pdbx_strand_id
1 'polypeptide(L)'
;MTDFTISTKAENVWLESWLDLSPEEQQEMDHVEFDKQTDTRFFHYQDSVYDIADFMRDDRFPDWHAGYPLNAFAMLMIRVDGSGDTIDVGLLN
;
A
#
# COMPACT_ATOMS: atom_id res chain seq x y z
N MET A 1 18.87 -17.86 -10.85
CA MET A 1 17.74 -17.17 -10.20
C MET A 1 18.24 -15.80 -9.86
N THR A 2 17.51 -14.75 -10.21
CA THR A 2 17.78 -13.43 -9.64
C THR A 2 17.27 -13.48 -8.21
N ASP A 3 18.15 -13.26 -7.23
CA ASP A 3 17.74 -13.26 -5.82
C ASP A 3 17.00 -11.94 -5.54
N PHE A 4 15.68 -12.03 -5.60
CA PHE A 4 14.79 -10.93 -5.25
C PHE A 4 14.91 -10.63 -3.75
N THR A 5 15.28 -9.40 -3.42
CA THR A 5 15.43 -8.96 -2.02
C THR A 5 14.37 -7.91 -1.71
N ILE A 6 13.68 -8.08 -0.59
CA ILE A 6 12.78 -7.03 -0.07
C ILE A 6 13.54 -6.22 0.96
N SER A 7 13.57 -4.90 0.75
CA SER A 7 14.17 -3.95 1.70
C SER A 7 13.08 -3.07 2.31
N THR A 8 12.95 -3.08 3.63
CA THR A 8 12.06 -2.15 4.35
C THR A 8 12.46 -0.70 4.08
N LYS A 9 11.47 0.13 3.77
CA LYS A 9 11.64 1.56 3.44
C LYS A 9 10.97 2.48 4.45
N ALA A 10 9.84 2.07 5.00
CA ALA A 10 9.14 2.79 6.05
C ALA A 10 8.48 1.79 7.00
N GLU A 11 8.36 2.18 8.26
CA GLU A 11 7.75 1.36 9.31
C GLU A 11 6.65 2.15 10.02
N ASN A 12 5.59 1.47 10.45
CA ASN A 12 4.44 2.06 11.16
C ASN A 12 3.79 3.22 10.38
N VAL A 13 3.62 3.06 9.06
CA VAL A 13 2.89 4.01 8.22
C VAL A 13 1.41 3.89 8.52
N TRP A 14 0.78 5.00 8.92
CA TRP A 14 -0.63 5.04 9.28
C TRP A 14 -1.53 4.82 8.07
N LEU A 15 -2.60 4.06 8.30
CA LEU A 15 -3.66 3.91 7.33
C LEU A 15 -4.72 4.98 7.53
N GLU A 16 -4.90 5.77 6.49
CA GLU A 16 -5.83 6.88 6.44
C GLU A 16 -7.19 6.44 5.91
N SER A 17 -8.23 7.12 6.37
CA SER A 17 -9.58 7.00 5.82
C SER A 17 -9.76 7.96 4.65
N TRP A 18 -10.85 7.78 3.90
CA TRP A 18 -11.23 8.73 2.85
C TRP A 18 -11.31 10.19 3.33
N LEU A 19 -11.72 10.41 4.58
CA LEU A 19 -11.90 11.75 5.14
C LEU A 19 -10.59 12.45 5.51
N ASP A 20 -9.50 11.69 5.61
CA ASP A 20 -8.19 12.23 5.93
C ASP A 20 -7.46 12.75 4.67
N LEU A 21 -7.85 12.26 3.49
CA LEU A 21 -7.34 12.72 2.19
C LEU A 21 -7.80 14.15 1.87
N SER A 22 -6.91 14.92 1.24
CA SER A 22 -7.26 16.22 0.65
C SER A 22 -8.25 16.07 -0.51
N PRO A 23 -9.01 17.12 -0.87
CA PRO A 23 -9.91 17.09 -2.03
C PRO A 23 -9.21 16.72 -3.35
N GLU A 24 -7.96 17.15 -3.52
CA GLU A 24 -7.14 16.81 -4.68
C GLU A 24 -6.83 15.30 -4.71
N GLU A 25 -6.40 14.72 -3.59
CA GLU A 25 -6.11 13.28 -3.49
C GLU A 25 -7.39 12.44 -3.65
N GLN A 26 -8.52 12.88 -3.08
CA GLN A 26 -9.81 12.24 -3.28
C GLN A 26 -10.22 12.23 -4.77
N GLN A 27 -9.86 13.28 -5.52
CA GLN A 27 -10.12 13.33 -6.95
C GLN A 27 -9.23 12.37 -7.74
N GLU A 28 -8.01 12.11 -7.28
CA GLU A 28 -7.11 11.11 -7.88
C GLU A 28 -7.57 9.67 -7.61
N MET A 29 -8.28 9.43 -6.51
CA MET A 29 -8.90 8.14 -6.16
C MET A 29 -10.26 7.93 -6.84
N ASP A 30 -10.37 8.26 -8.13
CA ASP A 30 -11.62 8.21 -8.90
C ASP A 30 -12.18 6.79 -9.11
N HIS A 31 -11.35 5.77 -8.85
CA HIS A 31 -11.73 4.37 -8.88
C HIS A 31 -12.50 3.91 -7.63
N VAL A 32 -12.48 4.69 -6.54
CA VAL A 32 -13.15 4.34 -5.29
C VAL A 32 -14.62 4.75 -5.33
N GLU A 33 -15.50 3.76 -5.43
CA GLU A 33 -16.95 3.99 -5.40
C GLU A 33 -17.40 4.61 -4.06
N PHE A 34 -18.42 5.48 -4.11
CA PHE A 34 -18.89 6.23 -2.94
C PHE A 34 -19.26 5.34 -1.74
N ASP A 35 -19.85 4.16 -1.98
CA ASP A 35 -20.24 3.20 -0.93
C ASP A 35 -19.04 2.42 -0.36
N LYS A 36 -17.85 2.53 -0.95
CA LYS A 36 -16.60 1.91 -0.48
C LYS A 36 -15.71 2.84 0.31
N GLN A 37 -15.89 4.16 0.19
CA GLN A 37 -15.03 5.17 0.81
C GLN A 37 -14.82 4.97 2.33
N THR A 38 -15.82 4.47 3.07
CA THR A 38 -15.68 4.23 4.52
C THR A 38 -14.79 3.04 4.87
N ASP A 39 -14.70 2.07 3.97
CA ASP A 39 -14.04 0.78 4.18
C ASP A 39 -12.65 0.76 3.53
N THR A 40 -12.45 1.58 2.49
CA THR A 40 -11.15 1.78 1.86
C THR A 40 -10.15 2.41 2.84
N ARG A 41 -8.89 2.00 2.72
CA ARG A 41 -7.77 2.53 3.51
C ARG A 41 -6.67 2.96 2.58
N PHE A 42 -6.08 4.10 2.90
CA PHE A 42 -5.04 4.72 2.11
C PHE A 42 -3.76 4.85 2.93
N PHE A 43 -2.64 5.07 2.26
CA PHE A 43 -1.44 5.50 2.93
C PHE A 43 -0.59 6.36 2.00
N HIS A 44 0.08 7.35 2.59
CA HIS A 44 1.10 8.12 1.89
C HIS A 44 2.43 7.38 1.94
N TYR A 45 3.06 7.29 0.78
CA TYR A 45 4.45 6.87 0.71
C TYR A 45 5.16 7.65 -0.38
N GLN A 46 6.24 8.35 0.00
CA GLN A 46 6.88 9.36 -0.85
C GLN A 46 5.87 10.44 -1.26
N ASP A 47 5.82 10.80 -2.54
CA ASP A 47 4.96 11.86 -3.08
C ASP A 47 3.66 11.29 -3.69
N SER A 48 3.14 10.19 -3.14
CA SER A 48 1.97 9.50 -3.68
C SER A 48 1.08 8.91 -2.59
N VAL A 49 -0.22 8.90 -2.86
CA VAL A 49 -1.25 8.21 -2.07
C VAL A 49 -1.55 6.89 -2.74
N TYR A 50 -1.64 5.84 -1.92
CA TYR A 50 -1.96 4.49 -2.38
C TYR A 50 -3.23 4.00 -1.72
N ASP A 51 -4.11 3.37 -2.50
CA ASP A 51 -5.20 2.55 -2.00
C ASP A 51 -4.67 1.14 -1.66
N ILE A 52 -4.90 0.67 -0.44
CA ILE A 52 -4.49 -0.69 -0.04
C ILE A 52 -5.20 -1.75 -0.88
N ALA A 53 -6.43 -1.49 -1.34
CA ALA A 53 -7.19 -2.45 -2.13
C ALA A 53 -6.52 -2.77 -3.47
N ASP A 54 -5.64 -1.91 -3.97
CA ASP A 54 -4.84 -2.15 -5.18
C ASP A 54 -3.68 -3.12 -4.95
N PHE A 55 -3.33 -3.40 -3.70
CA PHE A 55 -2.26 -4.33 -3.35
C PHE A 55 -2.77 -5.77 -3.41
N MET A 56 -2.11 -6.58 -4.24
CA MET A 56 -2.48 -7.98 -4.41
C MET A 56 -1.68 -8.85 -3.45
N ARG A 57 -2.36 -9.77 -2.77
CA ARG A 57 -1.71 -10.75 -1.90
C ARG A 57 -0.59 -11.49 -2.65
N ASP A 58 0.60 -11.56 -2.04
CA ASP A 58 1.77 -12.20 -2.63
C ASP A 58 2.30 -13.34 -1.75
N ASP A 59 1.86 -14.56 -2.04
CA ASP A 59 2.26 -15.74 -1.27
C ASP A 59 3.73 -16.15 -1.46
N ARG A 60 4.48 -15.49 -2.36
CA ARG A 60 5.93 -15.75 -2.54
C ARG A 60 6.76 -15.21 -1.37
N PHE A 61 6.24 -14.21 -0.66
CA PHE A 61 6.94 -13.51 0.42
C PHE A 61 6.05 -13.48 1.66
N PRO A 62 6.01 -14.56 2.47
CA PRO A 62 5.01 -14.71 3.53
C PRO A 62 5.05 -13.62 4.61
N ASP A 63 6.21 -13.00 4.83
CA ASP A 63 6.37 -11.88 5.77
C ASP A 63 5.90 -10.52 5.21
N TRP A 64 5.53 -10.49 3.93
CA TRP A 64 5.10 -9.33 3.15
C TRP A 64 3.76 -9.63 2.49
N HIS A 65 2.68 -9.29 3.18
CA HIS A 65 1.32 -9.77 2.92
C HIS A 65 0.78 -9.46 1.51
N ALA A 66 1.15 -8.32 0.92
CA ALA A 66 0.68 -7.92 -0.40
C ALA A 66 1.70 -7.05 -1.14
N GLY A 67 1.54 -6.93 -2.46
CA GLY A 67 2.41 -6.13 -3.31
C GLY A 67 1.70 -5.42 -4.46
N TYR A 68 2.29 -4.31 -4.88
CA TYR A 68 1.84 -3.45 -5.96
C TYR A 68 2.98 -3.25 -6.97
N PRO A 69 2.78 -3.56 -8.26
CA PRO A 69 3.83 -3.43 -9.27
C PRO A 69 4.11 -1.96 -9.61
N LEU A 70 5.34 -1.52 -9.38
CA LEU A 70 5.79 -0.20 -9.84
C LEU A 70 6.24 -0.24 -11.30
N ASN A 71 6.91 -1.32 -11.69
CA ASN A 71 7.36 -1.58 -13.06
C ASN A 71 7.74 -3.07 -13.23
N ALA A 72 8.30 -3.43 -14.37
CA ALA A 72 8.68 -4.82 -14.69
C ALA A 72 9.75 -5.44 -13.76
N PHE A 73 10.44 -4.64 -12.95
CA PHE A 73 11.55 -5.06 -12.09
C PHE A 73 11.36 -4.71 -10.62
N ALA A 74 10.32 -3.94 -10.26
CA ALA A 74 10.14 -3.48 -8.89
C ALA A 74 8.68 -3.54 -8.45
N MET A 75 8.48 -3.92 -7.19
CA MET A 75 7.17 -3.93 -6.54
C MET A 75 7.27 -3.25 -5.17
N LEU A 76 6.28 -2.41 -4.83
CA LEU A 76 6.05 -2.05 -3.44
C LEU A 76 5.46 -3.26 -2.74
N MET A 77 5.93 -3.52 -1.54
CA MET A 77 5.46 -4.59 -0.67
C MET A 77 4.89 -3.95 0.59
N ILE A 78 3.80 -4.49 1.11
CA ILE A 78 3.24 -4.06 2.40
C ILE A 78 3.11 -5.26 3.32
N ARG A 79 3.32 -5.02 4.61
CA ARG A 79 2.86 -5.92 5.67
C ARG A 79 2.06 -5.11 6.68
N VAL A 80 0.92 -5.67 7.05
CA VAL A 80 0.02 -5.09 8.06
C VAL A 80 0.53 -5.51 9.42
N ASP A 81 0.58 -4.56 10.36
CA ASP A 81 0.90 -4.88 11.73
C ASP A 81 -0.24 -5.66 12.42
N GLY A 82 -0.02 -6.13 13.66
CA GLY A 82 -1.06 -6.85 14.40
C GLY A 82 -2.25 -6.00 14.85
N SER A 83 -2.18 -4.67 14.72
CA SER A 83 -3.26 -3.75 15.08
C SER A 83 -4.25 -3.54 13.93
N GLY A 84 -3.76 -3.61 12.69
CA GLY A 84 -4.54 -3.34 11.48
C GLY A 84 -4.59 -1.85 11.09
N ASP A 85 -4.02 -0.96 11.89
CA ASP A 85 -4.06 0.49 11.67
C ASP A 85 -2.77 1.03 11.03
N THR A 86 -1.68 0.25 11.05
CA THR A 86 -0.43 0.63 10.39
C THR A 86 0.14 -0.49 9.53
N ILE A 87 0.98 -0.08 8.59
CA ILE A 87 1.73 -0.98 7.71
C ILE A 87 3.22 -0.63 7.72
N ASP A 88 4.04 -1.62 7.39
CA ASP A 88 5.40 -1.36 6.93
C ASP A 88 5.44 -1.44 5.41
N VAL A 89 6.22 -0.56 4.78
CA VAL A 89 6.40 -0.48 3.34
C VAL A 89 7.78 -0.99 2.97
N GLY A 90 7.83 -1.91 2.02
CA GLY A 90 9.05 -2.51 1.48
C GLY A 90 9.16 -2.30 -0.02
N LEU A 91 10.37 -2.45 -0.54
CA LEU A 91 10.64 -2.46 -1.97
C LEU A 91 11.29 -3.78 -2.34
N LEU A 92 10.65 -4.50 -3.26
CA LEU A 92 11.20 -5.64 -3.98
C LEU A 92 11.90 -5.15 -5.24
N ASN A 93 13.18 -5.50 -5.44
CA ASN A 93 13.97 -5.20 -6.63
C ASN A 93 15.05 -6.26 -6.91
#